data_AF-A0A4P1RRW2-F1
#
_entry.id   AF-A0A4P1RRW2-F1
#
_cell.length_a   1.000
_cell.length_b   1.000
_cell.length_c   1.000
_cell.angle_alpha   90.00
_cell.angle_beta   90.00
_cell.angle_gamma   90.00
#
_symmetry.space_group_name_H-M   'P 1'
#
loop_
_entity.id
_entity.type
_entity.pdbx_description
1 polymer ?
#
loop_
_entity_poly.entity_id
_entity_poly.type
_entity_poly.pdbx_seq_one_letter_code
_entity_poly.pdbx_strand_id
1 'polypeptide(L)'
;MASLTFTFFLMLISLSASLSEAGGSIGVNYGRVANDLPPPSKVVELLKNQGLNRVKLYDTDANVLTAFANSGIKVVVAMPNELLSSAAADQSFTDAWVKANISTFHPATQIEAIAVGNEVFANSNTTTKFLVPAMNNVYASLTKLNLDKDIKISSPIALSALETSFPISSGSFKPDLVEPVIEPMLNFLRRTGSYLMVNAYPFFAYSDNSDQISLDYALFKQNPGVVDSGNGLRYMNLLDAQIDAVYAAMSALNYNDVKITVTETGWPSKGDSNEIGAGEDNAASYNGNLVKRVLTETGTPLRPNDTLTVFLFALFNENQKPGPTSERNYGLFYPSEEKVYDIPLTLTEVNVNSSGVGKSQVPVNGNNGSTTSYNGETWCVASGNVGKEKLQGALDYACGEGGADCTPIQEGATCYNPNTLEAHASYAFNSYYQKNSRASGTCYFAGAAYVVTHPPKYGKCEFPTGY
;
A
#
# COMPACT_ATOMS: atom_id res chain seq x y z
N MET A 1 41.37 6.73 -46.33
CA MET A 1 39.93 6.56 -46.02
C MET A 1 39.76 5.49 -44.94
N ALA A 2 40.17 5.76 -43.70
CA ALA A 2 40.08 4.81 -42.58
C ALA A 2 39.98 5.52 -41.21
N SER A 3 39.48 6.76 -41.19
CA SER A 3 39.41 7.56 -39.95
C SER A 3 38.03 8.18 -39.70
N LEU A 4 37.02 7.85 -40.51
CA LEU A 4 35.64 8.35 -40.35
C LEU A 4 34.66 7.28 -39.83
N THR A 5 35.02 6.00 -39.91
CA THR A 5 34.12 4.90 -39.51
C THR A 5 34.19 4.57 -38.01
N PHE A 6 35.25 4.97 -37.31
CA PHE A 6 35.41 4.68 -35.88
C PHE A 6 34.63 5.67 -34.98
N THR A 7 34.44 6.91 -35.43
CA THR A 7 33.70 7.94 -34.69
C THR A 7 32.19 7.72 -34.72
N PHE A 8 31.67 7.06 -35.75
CA PHE A 8 30.24 6.73 -35.84
C PHE A 8 29.84 5.57 -34.91
N PHE A 9 30.76 4.64 -34.62
CA PHE A 9 30.50 3.51 -33.72
C PHE A 9 30.48 3.93 -32.24
N LEU A 10 31.28 4.93 -31.85
CA LEU A 10 31.27 5.52 -30.50
C LEU A 10 30.05 6.43 -30.24
N MET A 11 29.46 7.00 -31.28
CA MET A 11 28.23 7.81 -31.19
C MET A 11 26.95 6.95 -31.14
N LEU A 12 27.01 5.70 -31.62
CA LEU A 12 25.90 4.73 -31.58
C LEU A 12 25.81 3.95 -30.25
N ILE A 13 26.89 3.90 -29.45
CA ILE A 13 26.89 3.29 -28.10
C ILE A 13 26.50 4.32 -27.01
N SER A 14 26.55 5.61 -27.32
CA SER A 14 26.11 6.69 -26.42
C SER A 14 24.61 7.03 -26.54
N LEU A 15 23.87 6.26 -27.35
CA LEU A 15 22.43 6.35 -27.52
C LEU A 15 21.67 5.15 -26.93
N SER A 16 22.22 4.47 -25.93
CA SER A 16 21.37 3.85 -24.92
C SER A 16 20.76 5.01 -24.14
N ALA A 17 19.65 5.53 -24.67
CA ALA A 17 18.78 6.42 -23.94
C ALA A 17 18.64 5.86 -22.54
N SER A 18 19.18 6.59 -21.55
CA SER A 18 18.64 6.56 -20.22
C SER A 18 17.16 6.93 -20.38
N LEU A 19 16.33 5.91 -20.60
CA LEU A 19 14.95 5.95 -20.22
C LEU A 19 15.02 6.34 -18.76
N SER A 20 14.78 7.63 -18.50
CA SER A 20 14.45 8.08 -17.16
C SER A 20 13.33 7.15 -16.74
N GLU A 21 13.61 6.28 -15.78
CA GLU A 21 12.60 5.43 -15.16
C GLU A 21 11.64 6.42 -14.51
N ALA A 22 10.59 6.79 -15.25
CA ALA A 22 9.76 7.96 -14.99
C ALA A 22 8.77 7.73 -13.83
N GLY A 23 9.06 6.74 -12.98
CA GLY A 23 8.25 6.33 -11.84
C GLY A 23 9.12 6.07 -10.62
N GLY A 24 8.48 6.04 -9.46
CA GLY A 24 9.05 5.56 -8.21
C GLY A 24 9.35 4.06 -8.22
N SER A 25 9.69 3.51 -7.06
CA SER A 25 10.02 2.09 -6.89
C SER A 25 9.11 1.45 -5.84
N ILE A 26 8.65 0.24 -6.12
CA ILE A 26 7.92 -0.59 -5.16
C ILE A 26 8.86 -1.65 -4.57
N GLY A 27 8.78 -1.82 -3.25
CA GLY A 27 9.30 -2.97 -2.52
C GLY A 27 8.20 -3.57 -1.63
N VAL A 28 8.54 -4.60 -0.87
CA VAL A 28 7.60 -5.24 0.06
C VAL A 28 8.28 -5.55 1.38
N ASN A 29 7.54 -5.46 2.49
CA ASN A 29 8.00 -5.88 3.81
C ASN A 29 7.84 -7.40 3.93
N TYR A 30 8.93 -8.10 4.23
CA TYR A 30 8.92 -9.54 4.52
C TYR A 30 8.91 -9.74 6.04
N GLY A 31 7.72 -9.56 6.63
CA GLY A 31 7.43 -9.91 8.01
C GLY A 31 7.40 -11.43 8.20
N ARG A 32 7.80 -11.88 9.39
CA ARG A 32 7.94 -13.30 9.74
C ARG A 32 7.41 -13.65 11.13
N VAL A 33 6.49 -12.87 11.67
CA VAL A 33 5.79 -13.18 12.92
C VAL A 33 4.67 -14.18 12.61
N ALA A 34 5.06 -15.39 12.22
CA ALA A 34 4.20 -16.49 11.82
C ALA A 34 4.94 -17.83 11.90
N ASN A 35 4.19 -18.93 11.90
CA ASN A 35 4.73 -20.30 12.02
C ASN A 35 4.47 -21.21 10.80
N ASP A 36 3.89 -20.67 9.73
CA ASP A 36 3.45 -21.40 8.54
C ASP A 36 4.03 -20.84 7.22
N LEU A 37 4.98 -19.90 7.31
CA LEU A 37 5.58 -19.25 6.14
C LEU A 37 6.48 -20.19 5.32
N PRO A 38 6.58 -19.95 4.00
CA PRO A 38 7.49 -20.70 3.15
C PRO A 38 8.96 -20.41 3.51
N PRO A 39 9.88 -21.35 3.19
CA PRO A 39 11.29 -21.14 3.47
C PRO A 39 11.85 -19.93 2.67
N PRO A 40 12.93 -19.27 3.15
CA PRO A 40 13.44 -18.04 2.54
C PRO A 40 13.81 -18.15 1.05
N SER A 41 14.27 -19.33 0.58
CA SER A 41 14.56 -19.57 -0.83
C SER A 41 13.30 -19.50 -1.71
N LYS A 42 12.17 -20.04 -1.23
CA LYS A 42 10.88 -19.94 -1.91
C LYS A 42 10.38 -18.51 -1.96
N VAL A 43 10.60 -17.74 -0.89
CA VAL A 43 10.28 -16.31 -0.88
C VAL A 43 11.09 -15.54 -1.93
N VAL A 44 12.37 -15.84 -2.10
CA VAL A 44 13.20 -15.22 -3.17
C VAL A 44 12.65 -15.57 -4.56
N GLU A 45 12.24 -16.82 -4.79
CA GLU A 45 11.59 -17.24 -6.04
C GLU A 45 10.27 -16.48 -6.27
N LEU A 46 9.42 -16.39 -5.25
CA LEU A 46 8.16 -15.66 -5.30
C LEU A 46 8.39 -14.18 -5.68
N LEU A 47 9.28 -13.49 -4.99
CA LEU A 47 9.58 -12.07 -5.27
C LEU A 47 10.04 -11.87 -6.71
N LYS A 48 10.93 -12.73 -7.22
CA LYS A 48 11.38 -12.69 -8.62
C LYS A 48 10.23 -12.92 -9.59
N ASN A 49 9.36 -13.90 -9.33
CA ASN A 49 8.22 -14.23 -10.17
C ASN A 49 7.19 -13.09 -10.22
N GLN A 50 7.06 -12.32 -9.14
CA GLN A 50 6.21 -11.13 -9.05
C GLN A 50 6.90 -9.84 -9.53
N GLY A 51 8.15 -9.93 -10.01
CA GLY A 51 8.92 -8.76 -10.49
C GLY A 51 9.34 -7.78 -9.39
N LEU A 52 9.26 -8.18 -8.11
CA LEU A 52 9.68 -7.37 -6.98
C LEU A 52 11.19 -7.49 -6.77
N ASN A 53 11.89 -6.35 -6.83
CA ASN A 53 13.34 -6.27 -6.73
C ASN A 53 13.85 -5.58 -5.46
N ARG A 54 12.95 -5.27 -4.51
CA ARG A 54 13.25 -4.69 -3.19
C ARG A 54 12.46 -5.38 -2.10
N VAL A 55 13.11 -5.67 -0.98
CA VAL A 55 12.48 -6.21 0.23
C VAL A 55 13.00 -5.49 1.47
N LYS A 56 12.13 -5.29 2.46
CA LYS A 56 12.51 -4.84 3.80
C LYS A 56 12.31 -5.96 4.81
N LEU A 57 13.35 -6.24 5.59
CA LEU A 57 13.37 -7.19 6.71
C LEU A 57 13.33 -6.41 8.03
N TYR A 58 12.83 -7.07 9.08
CA TYR A 58 12.74 -6.52 10.44
C TYR A 58 13.89 -6.97 11.36
N ASP A 59 14.87 -7.66 10.78
CA ASP A 59 16.04 -8.19 11.48
C ASP A 59 17.21 -8.41 10.48
N THR A 60 18.21 -9.16 10.94
CA THR A 60 19.36 -9.62 10.14
C THR A 60 19.52 -11.14 10.20
N ASP A 61 18.42 -11.89 10.06
CA ASP A 61 18.48 -13.37 10.07
C ASP A 61 19.42 -13.91 8.98
N ALA A 62 20.42 -14.69 9.40
CA ALA A 62 21.47 -15.19 8.54
C ALA A 62 20.97 -16.17 7.47
N ASN A 63 19.95 -16.98 7.76
CA ASN A 63 19.40 -17.92 6.78
C ASN A 63 18.70 -17.17 5.66
N VAL A 64 17.98 -16.10 6.00
CA VAL A 64 17.30 -15.26 5.03
C VAL A 64 18.31 -14.45 4.23
N LEU A 65 19.25 -13.76 4.88
CA LEU A 65 20.29 -13.02 4.16
C LEU A 65 21.08 -13.93 3.22
N THR A 66 21.39 -15.17 3.61
CA THR A 66 22.02 -16.16 2.74
C THR A 66 21.15 -16.53 1.54
N ALA A 67 19.84 -16.73 1.73
CA ALA A 67 18.92 -17.06 0.63
C ALA A 67 18.81 -15.94 -0.41
N PHE A 68 18.96 -14.68 0.01
CA PHE A 68 18.95 -13.51 -0.88
C PHE A 68 20.28 -13.29 -1.62
N ALA A 69 21.33 -14.07 -1.33
CA ALA A 69 22.63 -13.94 -1.99
C ALA A 69 22.51 -14.18 -3.51
N ASN A 70 23.12 -13.29 -4.30
CA ASN A 70 23.11 -13.27 -5.76
C ASN A 70 21.69 -13.27 -6.38
N SER A 71 20.67 -12.87 -5.61
CA SER A 71 19.30 -12.82 -6.10
C SER A 71 19.03 -11.65 -7.03
N GLY A 72 19.80 -10.56 -6.90
CA GLY A 72 19.53 -9.28 -7.54
C GLY A 72 18.45 -8.44 -6.84
N ILE A 73 17.87 -8.93 -5.75
CA ILE A 73 16.90 -8.20 -4.93
C ILE A 73 17.67 -7.36 -3.90
N LYS A 74 17.35 -6.07 -3.82
CA LYS A 74 17.90 -5.16 -2.81
C LYS A 74 17.20 -5.36 -1.47
N VAL A 75 17.96 -5.34 -0.39
CA VAL A 75 17.49 -5.66 0.95
C VAL A 75 17.69 -4.47 1.87
N VAL A 76 16.61 -4.01 2.51
CA VAL A 76 16.69 -3.18 3.71
C VAL A 76 16.65 -4.12 4.92
N VAL A 77 17.62 -4.03 5.81
CA VAL A 77 17.67 -4.81 7.05
C VAL A 77 17.41 -3.91 8.25
N ALA A 78 17.04 -4.47 9.41
CA ALA A 78 16.84 -3.69 10.61
C ALA A 78 17.78 -4.09 11.75
N MET A 79 18.30 -3.10 12.47
CA MET A 79 18.81 -3.27 13.83
C MET A 79 17.61 -3.14 14.78
N PRO A 80 17.25 -4.20 15.53
CA PRO A 80 16.12 -4.15 16.43
C PRO A 80 16.25 -3.12 17.57
N ASN A 81 15.10 -2.64 18.08
CA ASN A 81 15.04 -1.60 19.11
C ASN A 81 15.81 -1.97 20.40
N GLU A 82 15.79 -3.24 20.78
CA GLU A 82 16.47 -3.78 21.95
C GLU A 82 18.01 -3.65 21.88
N LEU A 83 18.58 -3.54 20.68
CA LEU A 83 20.03 -3.39 20.49
C LEU A 83 20.49 -1.93 20.52
N LEU A 84 19.56 -0.96 20.47
CA LEU A 84 19.90 0.47 20.38
C LEU A 84 20.78 0.92 21.54
N SER A 85 20.46 0.49 22.77
CA SER A 85 21.23 0.87 23.96
C SER A 85 22.67 0.37 23.93
N SER A 86 22.89 -0.89 23.55
CA SER A 86 24.22 -1.49 23.41
C SER A 86 25.00 -0.88 22.26
N ALA A 87 24.35 -0.67 21.11
CA ALA A 87 24.95 -0.04 19.95
C ALA A 87 25.36 1.41 20.22
N ALA A 88 24.53 2.17 20.94
CA ALA A 88 24.83 3.53 21.36
C ALA A 88 26.02 3.59 22.35
N ALA A 89 26.08 2.66 23.30
CA ALA A 89 27.03 2.71 24.40
C ALA A 89 28.44 2.22 24.02
N ASP A 90 28.55 1.28 23.08
CA ASP A 90 29.83 0.63 22.74
C ASP A 90 30.04 0.49 21.23
N GLN A 91 31.06 1.19 20.72
CA GLN A 91 31.48 1.10 19.32
C GLN A 91 31.98 -0.31 18.96
N SER A 92 32.59 -1.04 19.88
CA SER A 92 33.09 -2.40 19.64
C SER A 92 31.95 -3.40 19.46
N PHE A 93 30.88 -3.26 20.25
CA PHE A 93 29.63 -3.99 20.05
C PHE A 93 29.08 -3.71 18.65
N THR A 94 29.03 -2.44 18.25
CA THR A 94 28.49 -2.05 16.94
C THR A 94 29.36 -2.55 15.78
N ASP A 95 30.68 -2.48 15.90
CA ASP A 95 31.62 -3.03 14.92
C ASP A 95 31.41 -4.54 14.74
N ALA A 96 31.24 -5.27 15.85
CA ALA A 96 30.97 -6.70 15.81
C ALA A 96 29.62 -7.01 15.15
N TRP A 97 28.58 -6.25 15.47
CA TRP A 97 27.25 -6.39 14.87
C TRP A 97 27.29 -6.14 13.36
N VAL A 98 27.90 -5.05 12.90
CA VAL A 98 28.02 -4.72 11.47
C VAL A 98 28.83 -5.78 10.74
N LYS A 99 29.91 -6.27 11.34
CA LYS A 99 30.71 -7.35 10.73
C LYS A 99 29.90 -8.63 10.57
N ALA A 100 29.20 -9.07 11.62
CA ALA A 100 28.46 -10.32 11.62
C ALA A 100 27.22 -10.26 10.71
N ASN A 101 26.52 -9.13 10.67
CA ASN A 101 25.19 -9.03 10.08
C ASN A 101 25.15 -8.30 8.74
N ILE A 102 26.18 -7.51 8.41
CA ILE A 102 26.21 -6.70 7.19
C ILE A 102 27.34 -7.17 6.28
N SER A 103 28.61 -7.00 6.68
CA SER A 103 29.75 -7.28 5.78
C SER A 103 30.00 -8.76 5.51
N THR A 104 29.44 -9.64 6.35
CA THR A 104 29.45 -11.09 6.08
C THR A 104 28.59 -11.46 4.87
N PHE A 105 27.52 -10.69 4.58
CA PHE A 105 26.56 -11.01 3.52
C PHE A 105 26.69 -10.09 2.30
N HIS A 106 27.04 -8.82 2.49
CA HIS A 106 27.24 -7.87 1.40
C HIS A 106 28.65 -8.03 0.77
N PRO A 107 28.81 -8.07 -0.57
CA PRO A 107 27.83 -7.69 -1.60
C PRO A 107 27.03 -8.85 -2.21
N ALA A 108 27.24 -10.10 -1.80
CA ALA A 108 26.48 -11.23 -2.34
C ALA A 108 24.98 -10.99 -2.15
N THR A 109 24.57 -10.60 -0.94
CA THR A 109 23.25 -10.04 -0.66
C THR A 109 23.32 -8.53 -0.77
N GLN A 110 22.51 -7.94 -1.65
CA GLN A 110 22.52 -6.50 -1.93
C GLN A 110 21.81 -5.70 -0.82
N ILE A 111 22.42 -5.66 0.37
CA ILE A 111 21.97 -4.78 1.45
C ILE A 111 22.14 -3.33 0.98
N GLU A 112 21.05 -2.57 0.90
CA GLU A 112 21.05 -1.18 0.41
C GLU A 112 20.84 -0.16 1.53
N ALA A 113 20.22 -0.57 2.62
CA ALA A 113 20.04 0.28 3.79
C ALA A 113 19.88 -0.52 5.09
N ILE A 114 20.20 0.15 6.20
CA ILE A 114 19.98 -0.31 7.56
C ILE A 114 18.96 0.62 8.21
N ALA A 115 17.81 0.06 8.58
CA ALA A 115 16.85 0.69 9.49
C ALA A 115 17.33 0.48 10.93
N VAL A 116 17.84 1.53 11.57
CA VAL A 116 18.30 1.48 12.96
C VAL A 116 17.10 1.75 13.86
N GLY A 117 16.55 0.71 14.47
CA GLY A 117 15.28 0.74 15.17
C GLY A 117 14.07 0.74 14.21
N ASN A 118 12.87 0.70 14.79
CA ASN A 118 11.58 0.84 14.10
C ASN A 118 10.58 1.51 15.04
N GLU A 119 10.00 2.63 14.61
CA GLU A 119 9.00 3.40 15.36
C GLU A 119 9.38 3.68 16.81
N VAL A 120 10.65 4.06 17.03
CA VAL A 120 11.28 4.18 18.35
C VAL A 120 10.53 5.16 19.28
N PHE A 121 9.80 6.11 18.71
CA PHE A 121 9.06 7.14 19.47
C PHE A 121 7.66 6.68 19.91
N ALA A 122 7.13 5.60 19.32
CA ALA A 122 5.79 5.10 19.63
C ALA A 122 5.76 4.30 20.95
N ASN A 123 6.88 3.69 21.34
CA ASN A 123 6.99 2.84 22.53
C ASN A 123 7.94 3.50 23.54
N SER A 124 7.40 3.92 24.69
CA SER A 124 8.10 4.47 25.88
C SER A 124 9.42 5.20 25.64
N ASN A 125 9.50 6.49 26.00
CA ASN A 125 10.64 7.42 25.80
C ASN A 125 12.05 6.94 26.26
N THR A 126 12.19 5.74 26.83
CA THR A 126 13.44 5.16 27.30
C THR A 126 14.45 4.83 26.19
N THR A 127 14.00 4.46 24.98
CA THR A 127 14.90 4.08 23.86
C THR A 127 15.32 5.23 22.97
N THR A 128 14.52 6.30 22.91
CA THR A 128 14.73 7.47 22.01
C THR A 128 16.13 8.05 22.10
N LYS A 129 16.67 8.21 23.32
CA LYS A 129 18.00 8.79 23.56
C LYS A 129 19.16 7.98 22.97
N PHE A 130 18.95 6.70 22.66
CA PHE A 130 19.98 5.82 22.12
C PHE A 130 20.00 5.80 20.58
N LEU A 131 18.94 6.26 19.92
CA LEU A 131 18.78 6.12 18.48
C LEU A 131 19.91 6.78 17.69
N VAL A 132 20.09 8.09 17.86
CA VAL A 132 21.08 8.84 17.08
C VAL A 132 22.53 8.44 17.41
N PRO A 133 22.91 8.19 18.68
CA PRO A 133 24.21 7.58 18.99
C PRO A 133 24.43 6.23 18.31
N ALA A 134 23.44 5.33 18.30
CA ALA A 134 23.54 4.04 17.61
C ALA A 134 23.72 4.22 16.09
N MET A 135 22.94 5.12 15.46
CA MET A 135 23.09 5.46 14.04
C MET A 135 24.50 5.96 13.70
N ASN A 136 25.08 6.83 14.55
CA ASN A 136 26.46 7.31 14.36
C ASN A 136 27.49 6.17 14.47
N ASN A 137 27.32 5.26 15.44
CA ASN A 137 28.23 4.14 15.62
C ASN A 137 28.14 3.14 14.45
N VAL A 138 26.93 2.87 13.93
CA VAL A 138 26.73 2.04 12.73
C VAL A 138 27.40 2.69 11.51
N TYR A 139 27.24 4.00 11.33
CA TYR A 139 27.90 4.74 10.24
C TYR A 139 29.42 4.68 10.34
N ALA A 140 29.97 4.85 11.55
CA ALA A 140 31.41 4.73 11.80
C ALA A 140 31.92 3.32 11.45
N SER A 141 31.17 2.26 11.80
CA SER A 141 31.50 0.89 11.43
C SER A 141 31.47 0.65 9.93
N LEU A 142 30.45 1.16 9.22
CA LEU A 142 30.38 1.07 7.76
C LEU A 142 31.54 1.81 7.09
N THR A 143 31.92 2.98 7.60
CA THR A 143 33.05 3.78 7.08
C THR A 143 34.38 3.02 7.22
N LYS A 144 34.61 2.34 8.36
CA LYS A 144 35.80 1.48 8.56
C LYS A 144 35.90 0.37 7.51
N LEU A 145 34.77 -0.10 6.99
CA LEU A 145 34.66 -1.16 6.00
C LEU A 145 34.51 -0.63 4.57
N ASN A 146 34.50 0.70 4.37
CA ASN A 146 34.22 1.37 3.09
C ASN A 146 32.85 1.03 2.48
N LEU A 147 31.85 0.75 3.33
CA LEU A 147 30.48 0.42 2.92
C LEU A 147 29.51 1.61 3.05
N ASP A 148 29.96 2.74 3.60
CA ASP A 148 29.15 3.94 3.87
C ASP A 148 28.59 4.60 2.60
N LYS A 149 29.22 4.35 1.45
CA LYS A 149 28.75 4.85 0.15
C LYS A 149 27.65 3.98 -0.46
N ASP A 150 27.67 2.69 -0.15
CA ASP A 150 26.78 1.69 -0.75
C ASP A 150 25.54 1.43 0.10
N ILE A 151 25.66 1.55 1.42
CA ILE A 151 24.61 1.21 2.39
C ILE A 151 24.17 2.46 3.15
N LYS A 152 22.90 2.84 2.99
CA LYS A 152 22.30 3.99 3.68
C LYS A 152 21.88 3.62 5.11
N ILE A 153 21.86 4.61 6.00
CA ILE A 153 21.37 4.45 7.37
C ILE A 153 20.19 5.38 7.59
N SER A 154 19.11 4.85 8.14
CA SER A 154 17.94 5.64 8.53
C SER A 154 17.23 4.98 9.72
N SER A 155 16.13 5.56 10.16
CA SER A 155 15.24 5.00 11.18
C SER A 155 13.79 5.23 10.75
N PRO A 156 12.98 4.17 10.58
CA PRO A 156 11.54 4.30 10.34
C PRO A 156 10.85 5.01 11.51
N ILE A 157 10.12 6.08 11.18
CA ILE A 157 9.23 6.77 12.13
C ILE A 157 7.77 6.47 11.79
N ALA A 158 6.92 6.35 12.80
CA ALA A 158 5.48 6.39 12.63
C ALA A 158 5.00 7.84 12.48
N LEU A 159 3.84 8.04 11.85
CA LEU A 159 3.20 9.36 11.80
C LEU A 159 2.78 9.91 13.17
N SER A 160 2.74 9.07 14.20
CA SER A 160 2.55 9.50 15.60
C SER A 160 3.71 10.37 16.13
N ALA A 161 4.81 10.51 15.39
CA ALA A 161 5.88 11.47 15.66
C ALA A 161 5.48 12.93 15.34
N LEU A 162 4.42 13.13 14.55
CA LEU A 162 3.88 14.45 14.22
C LEU A 162 2.98 14.97 15.35
N GLU A 163 3.01 16.28 15.57
CA GLU A 163 2.04 17.02 16.38
C GLU A 163 0.88 17.48 15.51
N THR A 164 1.21 18.15 14.41
CA THR A 164 0.26 18.65 13.43
C THR A 164 0.50 17.94 12.10
N SER A 165 -0.59 17.55 11.43
CA SER A 165 -0.58 17.02 10.06
C SER A 165 -1.70 17.59 9.17
N PHE A 166 -2.56 18.43 9.73
CA PHE A 166 -3.64 19.12 9.01
C PHE A 166 -3.81 20.56 9.52
N PRO A 167 -3.86 21.59 8.65
CA PRO A 167 -3.61 21.52 7.20
C PRO A 167 -2.20 20.99 6.89
N ILE A 168 -2.04 20.28 5.77
CA ILE A 168 -0.83 19.56 5.37
C ILE A 168 0.41 20.46 5.43
N SER A 169 0.31 21.71 4.96
CA SER A 169 1.43 22.66 4.96
C SER A 169 1.91 23.08 6.36
N SER A 170 1.12 22.81 7.39
CA SER A 170 1.43 23.10 8.80
C SER A 170 2.04 21.92 9.55
N GLY A 171 2.37 20.84 8.82
CA GLY A 171 3.00 19.66 9.38
C GLY A 171 4.16 20.01 10.33
N SER A 172 4.19 19.40 11.51
CA SER A 172 5.23 19.62 12.52
C SER A 172 5.48 18.36 13.33
N PHE A 173 6.72 18.15 13.75
CA PHE A 173 7.06 17.11 14.72
C PHE A 173 6.65 17.53 16.13
N LYS A 174 6.40 16.55 17.00
CA LYS A 174 6.14 16.79 18.42
C LYS A 174 7.29 17.57 19.07
N PRO A 175 7.03 18.69 19.75
CA PRO A 175 8.09 19.55 20.29
C PRO A 175 9.09 18.84 21.21
N ASP A 176 8.63 17.85 21.99
CA ASP A 176 9.46 17.05 22.89
C ASP A 176 10.39 16.05 22.16
N LEU A 177 10.15 15.80 20.87
CA LEU A 177 11.02 14.99 20.01
C LEU A 177 12.02 15.84 19.20
N VAL A 178 11.75 17.13 19.00
CA VAL A 178 12.52 17.99 18.07
C VAL A 178 14.00 18.05 18.42
N GLU A 179 14.33 18.70 19.55
CA GLU A 179 15.72 18.86 20.00
C GLU A 179 16.37 17.50 20.37
N PRO A 180 15.69 16.60 21.12
CA PRO A 180 16.38 15.42 21.62
C PRO A 180 16.73 14.38 20.56
N VAL A 181 15.97 14.29 19.46
CA VAL A 181 16.16 13.21 18.49
C VAL A 181 15.90 13.58 17.04
N ILE A 182 14.87 14.36 16.71
CA ILE A 182 14.50 14.62 15.31
C ILE A 182 15.56 15.47 14.63
N GLU A 183 15.95 16.62 15.19
CA GLU A 183 16.98 17.46 14.58
C GLU A 183 18.34 16.75 14.48
N PRO A 184 18.85 16.08 15.54
CA PRO A 184 20.08 15.28 15.42
C PRO A 184 20.00 14.17 14.37
N MET A 185 18.86 13.50 14.25
CA MET A 185 18.62 12.47 13.24
C MET A 185 18.59 13.06 11.83
N LEU A 186 17.83 14.12 11.58
CA LEU A 186 17.76 14.79 10.27
C LEU A 186 19.13 15.36 9.85
N ASN A 187 19.89 15.92 10.80
CA ASN A 187 21.26 16.35 10.55
C ASN A 187 22.18 15.18 10.17
N PHE A 188 22.06 14.04 10.85
CA PHE A 188 22.78 12.82 10.48
C PHE A 188 22.41 12.37 9.05
N LEU A 189 21.12 12.33 8.71
CA LEU A 189 20.66 11.90 7.39
C LEU A 189 21.19 12.81 6.28
N ARG A 190 21.13 14.14 6.48
CA ARG A 190 21.70 15.13 5.57
C ARG A 190 23.19 14.91 5.37
N ARG A 191 23.98 14.84 6.46
CA ARG A 191 25.44 14.72 6.41
C ARG A 191 25.91 13.43 5.73
N THR A 192 25.12 12.36 5.83
CA THR A 192 25.44 11.04 5.25
C THR A 192 24.82 10.83 3.87
N GLY A 193 24.09 11.82 3.33
CA GLY A 193 23.39 11.69 2.05
C GLY A 193 22.38 10.53 2.06
N SER A 194 21.67 10.38 3.18
CA SER A 194 20.62 9.39 3.40
C SER A 194 19.22 10.04 3.29
N TYR A 195 18.19 9.28 3.64
CA TYR A 195 16.79 9.68 3.57
C TYR A 195 16.06 9.30 4.86
N LEU A 196 14.94 9.94 5.17
CA LEU A 196 14.08 9.57 6.28
C LEU A 196 13.17 8.40 5.88
N MET A 197 13.16 7.35 6.68
CA MET A 197 12.21 6.24 6.54
C MET A 197 10.91 6.58 7.30
N VAL A 198 9.77 6.41 6.65
CA VAL A 198 8.45 6.73 7.22
C VAL A 198 7.50 5.55 7.05
N ASN A 199 6.85 5.15 8.14
CA ASN A 199 5.71 4.23 8.11
C ASN A 199 4.43 5.09 8.07
N ALA A 200 3.69 5.02 6.97
CA ALA A 200 2.54 5.87 6.70
C ALA A 200 1.33 5.02 6.30
N TYR A 201 0.28 5.05 7.10
CA TYR A 201 -0.91 4.22 6.91
C TYR A 201 -2.17 5.09 6.81
N PRO A 202 -2.68 5.33 5.60
CA PRO A 202 -4.01 5.90 5.36
C PRO A 202 -5.13 5.10 6.03
N PHE A 203 -4.97 3.77 6.15
CA PHE A 203 -5.94 2.90 6.82
C PHE A 203 -6.27 3.36 8.24
N PHE A 204 -5.27 3.56 9.11
CA PHE A 204 -5.52 3.96 10.50
C PHE A 204 -6.19 5.34 10.58
N ALA A 205 -5.69 6.30 9.80
CA ALA A 205 -6.29 7.64 9.75
C ALA A 205 -7.76 7.59 9.31
N TYR A 206 -8.08 6.78 8.28
CA TYR A 206 -9.45 6.56 7.83
C TYR A 206 -10.31 5.85 8.88
N SER A 207 -9.83 4.73 9.44
CA SER A 207 -10.58 3.94 10.42
C SER A 207 -10.96 4.79 11.65
N ASP A 208 -10.04 5.62 12.13
CA ASP A 208 -10.25 6.49 13.30
C ASP A 208 -11.14 7.70 13.01
N ASN A 209 -11.26 8.13 11.74
CA ASN A 209 -11.95 9.36 11.33
C ASN A 209 -12.86 9.12 10.11
N SER A 210 -13.53 7.97 10.06
CA SER A 210 -14.28 7.51 8.87
C SER A 210 -15.50 8.37 8.54
N ASP A 211 -15.92 9.23 9.47
CA ASP A 211 -16.94 10.25 9.30
C ASP A 211 -16.42 11.55 8.65
N GLN A 212 -15.10 11.79 8.68
CA GLN A 212 -14.45 12.99 8.13
C GLN A 212 -13.61 12.69 6.89
N ILE A 213 -12.94 11.54 6.87
CA ILE A 213 -12.06 11.12 5.77
C ILE A 213 -12.85 10.25 4.81
N SER A 214 -12.97 10.68 3.57
CA SER A 214 -13.58 9.85 2.52
C SER A 214 -12.76 8.58 2.27
N LEU A 215 -13.44 7.45 2.18
CA LEU A 215 -12.80 6.19 1.81
C LEU A 215 -12.16 6.27 0.41
N ASP A 216 -12.81 6.95 -0.54
CA ASP A 216 -12.26 7.11 -1.89
C ASP A 216 -10.94 7.91 -1.88
N TYR A 217 -10.83 8.90 -0.99
CA TYR A 217 -9.60 9.67 -0.79
C TYR A 217 -8.48 8.82 -0.16
N ALA A 218 -8.82 7.91 0.76
CA ALA A 218 -7.86 6.98 1.35
C ALA A 218 -7.41 5.87 0.39
N LEU A 219 -8.27 5.46 -0.55
CA LEU A 219 -8.05 4.35 -1.49
C LEU A 219 -7.55 4.79 -2.89
N PHE A 220 -7.13 6.05 -3.06
CA PHE A 220 -6.72 6.63 -4.36
C PHE A 220 -7.79 6.52 -5.46
N LYS A 221 -9.08 6.45 -5.09
CA LYS A 221 -10.18 6.42 -6.05
C LYS A 221 -10.53 7.85 -6.48
N GLN A 222 -11.36 7.99 -7.53
CA GLN A 222 -11.82 9.30 -7.98
C GLN A 222 -12.55 10.03 -6.86
N ASN A 223 -12.09 11.22 -6.51
CA ASN A 223 -12.64 12.04 -5.44
C ASN A 223 -12.35 13.54 -5.75
N PRO A 224 -12.98 14.50 -5.05
CA PRO A 224 -12.73 15.93 -5.31
C PRO A 224 -11.34 16.42 -4.88
N GLY A 225 -10.59 15.62 -4.12
CA GLY A 225 -9.34 16.00 -3.48
C GLY A 225 -9.53 16.96 -2.31
N VAL A 226 -8.50 17.08 -1.48
CA VAL A 226 -8.43 18.02 -0.35
C VAL A 226 -7.49 19.16 -0.72
N VAL A 227 -7.98 20.39 -0.67
CA VAL A 227 -7.15 21.59 -0.88
C VAL A 227 -6.55 22.00 0.45
N ASP A 228 -5.23 22.08 0.51
CA ASP A 228 -4.52 22.60 1.66
C ASP A 228 -4.74 24.11 1.80
N SER A 229 -5.21 24.54 2.97
CA SER A 229 -5.55 25.95 3.21
C SER A 229 -4.32 26.87 3.36
N GLY A 230 -3.13 26.31 3.62
CA GLY A 230 -1.93 27.10 3.86
C GLY A 230 -1.10 27.38 2.60
N ASN A 231 -1.09 26.45 1.64
CA ASN A 231 -0.33 26.61 0.38
C ASN A 231 -1.16 26.44 -0.91
N GLY A 232 -2.44 26.04 -0.80
CA GLY A 232 -3.34 25.89 -1.95
C GLY A 232 -3.10 24.63 -2.80
N LEU A 233 -2.17 23.76 -2.40
CA LEU A 233 -1.95 22.49 -3.09
C LEU A 233 -3.17 21.57 -2.92
N ARG A 234 -3.55 20.86 -3.98
CA ARG A 234 -4.61 19.86 -3.95
C ARG A 234 -4.03 18.47 -3.85
N TYR A 235 -4.45 17.74 -2.83
CA TYR A 235 -4.11 16.35 -2.59
C TYR A 235 -5.25 15.48 -3.08
N MET A 236 -4.95 14.55 -3.99
CA MET A 236 -5.96 13.63 -4.55
C MET A 236 -6.05 12.32 -3.78
N ASN A 237 -5.13 12.06 -2.85
CA ASN A 237 -5.14 10.89 -1.99
C ASN A 237 -4.50 11.22 -0.62
N LEU A 238 -4.86 10.43 0.39
CA LEU A 238 -4.41 10.63 1.76
C LEU A 238 -2.92 10.33 1.98
N LEU A 239 -2.33 9.38 1.23
CA LEU A 239 -0.91 9.04 1.40
C LEU A 239 -0.01 10.22 1.01
N ASP A 240 -0.27 10.87 -0.12
CA ASP A 240 0.47 12.06 -0.55
C ASP A 240 0.37 13.18 0.49
N ALA A 241 -0.81 13.37 1.08
CA ALA A 241 -1.01 14.34 2.16
C ALA A 241 -0.22 13.98 3.42
N GLN A 242 -0.17 12.70 3.80
CA GLN A 242 0.63 12.22 4.93
C GLN A 242 2.13 12.40 4.70
N ILE A 243 2.63 12.07 3.50
CA ILE A 243 4.03 12.26 3.12
C ILE A 243 4.38 13.75 3.14
N ASP A 244 3.54 14.61 2.57
CA ASP A 244 3.81 16.04 2.51
C ASP A 244 3.66 16.75 3.86
N ALA A 245 2.87 16.22 4.79
CA ALA A 245 2.88 16.68 6.18
C ALA A 245 4.24 16.42 6.84
N VAL A 246 4.88 15.28 6.56
CA VAL A 246 6.25 15.01 7.04
C VAL A 246 7.26 15.92 6.35
N TYR A 247 7.16 16.15 5.04
CA TYR A 247 8.01 17.13 4.36
C TYR A 247 7.83 18.55 4.88
N ALA A 248 6.61 18.97 5.22
CA ALA A 248 6.33 20.25 5.85
C ALA A 248 7.01 20.33 7.24
N ALA A 249 6.90 19.27 8.05
CA ALA A 249 7.57 19.19 9.35
C ALA A 249 9.09 19.29 9.26
N MET A 250 9.70 18.60 8.30
CA MET A 250 11.14 18.70 8.04
C MET A 250 11.53 20.09 7.53
N SER A 251 10.70 20.71 6.68
CA SER A 251 10.95 22.04 6.13
C SER A 251 10.86 23.13 7.22
N ALA A 252 9.96 22.99 8.19
CA ALA A 252 9.86 23.88 9.35
C ALA A 252 11.13 23.87 10.22
N LEU A 253 11.89 22.77 10.20
CA LEU A 253 13.19 22.62 10.87
C LEU A 253 14.38 22.93 9.93
N ASN A 254 14.14 23.47 8.74
CA ASN A 254 15.14 23.75 7.71
C ASN A 254 15.86 22.50 7.16
N TYR A 255 15.17 21.35 7.08
CA TYR A 255 15.65 20.09 6.47
C TYR A 255 14.94 19.74 5.15
N ASN A 256 14.69 20.75 4.33
CA ASN A 256 13.95 20.64 3.07
C ASN A 256 14.67 19.85 1.95
N ASP A 257 15.91 19.46 2.14
CA ASP A 257 16.76 18.69 1.21
C ASP A 257 16.80 17.19 1.53
N VAL A 258 16.40 16.78 2.73
CA VAL A 258 16.35 15.37 3.12
C VAL A 258 15.12 14.73 2.47
N LYS A 259 15.34 13.62 1.76
CA LYS A 259 14.29 12.87 1.05
C LYS A 259 13.56 11.90 1.99
N ILE A 260 12.40 11.41 1.56
CA ILE A 260 11.62 10.38 2.25
C ILE A 260 11.61 9.07 1.45
N THR A 261 11.62 7.94 2.17
CA THR A 261 11.22 6.62 1.68
C THR A 261 10.10 6.10 2.57
N VAL A 262 8.99 5.65 1.98
CA VAL A 262 7.90 5.05 2.74
C VAL A 262 8.25 3.58 2.98
N THR A 263 8.62 3.25 4.21
CA THR A 263 9.09 1.91 4.56
C THR A 263 7.99 0.95 4.96
N GLU A 264 6.80 1.47 5.25
CA GLU A 264 5.61 0.66 5.44
C GLU A 264 4.36 1.45 5.06
N THR A 265 3.50 0.81 4.29
CA THR A 265 2.14 1.25 4.05
C THR A 265 1.34 0.07 3.52
N GLY A 266 0.07 -0.03 3.89
CA GLY A 266 -0.77 -1.13 3.48
C GLY A 266 -2.19 -0.99 4.01
N TRP A 267 -3.01 -1.98 3.68
CA TRP A 267 -4.42 -2.01 4.07
C TRP A 267 -4.83 -3.46 4.37
N PRO A 268 -5.47 -3.74 5.52
CA PRO A 268 -5.78 -5.11 5.92
C PRO A 268 -6.99 -5.66 5.13
N SER A 269 -6.86 -6.90 4.68
CA SER A 269 -7.92 -7.64 3.97
C SER A 269 -9.05 -8.13 4.89
N LYS A 270 -8.82 -8.11 6.20
CA LYS A 270 -9.78 -8.51 7.22
C LYS A 270 -9.45 -7.81 8.53
N GLY A 271 -10.46 -7.33 9.24
CA GLY A 271 -10.31 -6.71 10.56
C GLY A 271 -11.43 -7.12 11.51
N ASP A 272 -11.33 -6.65 12.74
CA ASP A 272 -12.41 -6.70 13.74
C ASP A 272 -13.56 -5.79 13.32
N SER A 273 -14.73 -5.94 13.95
CA SER A 273 -15.94 -5.18 13.57
C SER A 273 -15.82 -3.66 13.72
N ASN A 274 -14.88 -3.19 14.53
CA ASN A 274 -14.58 -1.78 14.76
C ASN A 274 -13.45 -1.24 13.88
N GLU A 275 -12.83 -2.07 13.05
CA GLU A 275 -11.76 -1.68 12.11
C GLU A 275 -12.37 -1.27 10.78
N ILE A 276 -13.02 -0.11 10.78
CA ILE A 276 -13.81 0.38 9.66
C ILE A 276 -12.92 0.52 8.41
N GLY A 277 -13.38 -0.09 7.31
CA GLY A 277 -12.66 -0.09 6.03
C GLY A 277 -11.78 -1.31 5.81
N ALA A 278 -11.47 -2.12 6.83
CA ALA A 278 -10.77 -3.39 6.62
C ALA A 278 -11.62 -4.33 5.75
N GLY A 279 -10.99 -4.97 4.76
CA GLY A 279 -11.69 -5.80 3.79
C GLY A 279 -10.87 -6.04 2.53
N GLU A 280 -11.06 -7.21 1.91
CA GLU A 280 -10.28 -7.66 0.76
C GLU A 280 -10.37 -6.67 -0.43
N ASP A 281 -11.58 -6.21 -0.78
CA ASP A 281 -11.78 -5.24 -1.87
C ASP A 281 -11.07 -3.91 -1.63
N ASN A 282 -11.07 -3.43 -0.38
CA ASN A 282 -10.40 -2.19 -0.01
C ASN A 282 -8.88 -2.38 0.03
N ALA A 283 -8.40 -3.55 0.47
CA ALA A 283 -6.99 -3.89 0.45
C ALA A 283 -6.45 -3.97 -0.99
N ALA A 284 -7.17 -4.64 -1.87
CA ALA A 284 -6.88 -4.70 -3.30
C ALA A 284 -6.88 -3.30 -3.93
N SER A 285 -7.90 -2.49 -3.62
CA SER A 285 -7.99 -1.12 -4.12
C SER A 285 -6.82 -0.26 -3.64
N TYR A 286 -6.49 -0.30 -2.34
CA TYR A 286 -5.42 0.51 -1.76
C TYR A 286 -4.07 0.13 -2.37
N ASN A 287 -3.68 -1.14 -2.25
CA ASN A 287 -2.36 -1.61 -2.67
C ASN A 287 -2.20 -1.54 -4.20
N GLY A 288 -3.23 -1.89 -4.96
CA GLY A 288 -3.20 -1.81 -6.43
C GLY A 288 -3.11 -0.39 -6.95
N ASN A 289 -3.89 0.54 -6.40
CA ASN A 289 -3.82 1.94 -6.81
C ASN A 289 -2.53 2.61 -6.32
N LEU A 290 -2.01 2.24 -5.16
CA LEU A 290 -0.72 2.68 -4.66
C LEU A 290 0.41 2.27 -5.62
N VAL A 291 0.46 1.00 -6.04
CA VAL A 291 1.47 0.53 -7.00
C VAL A 291 1.36 1.32 -8.31
N LYS A 292 0.15 1.48 -8.83
CA LYS A 292 -0.09 2.30 -10.03
C LYS A 292 0.45 3.72 -9.84
N ARG A 293 0.02 4.41 -8.76
CA ARG A 293 0.43 5.78 -8.43
C ARG A 293 1.94 5.94 -8.33
N VAL A 294 2.63 5.02 -7.67
CA VAL A 294 4.09 5.09 -7.49
C VAL A 294 4.81 4.84 -8.81
N LEU A 295 4.36 3.89 -9.63
CA LEU A 295 5.06 3.51 -10.86
C LEU A 295 4.75 4.41 -12.06
N THR A 296 3.63 5.15 -12.06
CA THR A 296 3.23 5.99 -13.21
C THR A 296 3.31 7.49 -12.97
N GLU A 297 3.47 7.92 -11.73
CA GLU A 297 3.55 9.35 -11.38
C GLU A 297 4.83 9.62 -10.56
N THR A 298 5.28 10.87 -10.59
CA THR A 298 6.47 11.32 -9.87
C THR A 298 6.06 12.17 -8.68
N GLY A 299 6.74 11.95 -7.55
CA GLY A 299 6.67 12.85 -6.40
C GLY A 299 5.32 12.90 -5.72
N THR A 300 5.14 13.95 -4.95
CA THR A 300 3.90 14.37 -4.27
C THR A 300 3.56 15.81 -4.69
N PRO A 301 2.38 16.36 -4.37
CA PRO A 301 2.06 17.76 -4.70
C PRO A 301 3.11 18.78 -4.21
N LEU A 302 3.69 18.62 -3.01
CA LEU A 302 4.73 19.50 -2.48
C LEU A 302 6.12 19.19 -3.07
N ARG A 303 6.36 17.93 -3.47
CA ARG A 303 7.65 17.45 -4.03
C ARG A 303 7.46 16.75 -5.38
N PRO A 304 6.99 17.44 -6.43
CA PRO A 304 6.56 16.80 -7.68
C PRO A 304 7.71 16.19 -8.50
N ASN A 305 8.95 16.53 -8.18
CA ASN A 305 10.14 16.06 -8.91
C ASN A 305 10.91 14.97 -8.14
N ASP A 306 10.51 14.64 -6.92
CA ASP A 306 11.17 13.58 -6.14
C ASP A 306 10.66 12.21 -6.58
N THR A 307 11.56 11.23 -6.75
CA THR A 307 11.16 9.83 -6.93
C THR A 307 10.79 9.24 -5.58
N LEU A 308 9.66 8.53 -5.50
CA LEU A 308 9.20 7.91 -4.27
C LEU A 308 9.53 6.41 -4.27
N THR A 309 10.20 5.93 -3.23
CA THR A 309 10.30 4.48 -2.96
C THR A 309 9.32 4.12 -1.86
N VAL A 310 8.50 3.09 -2.10
CA VAL A 310 7.45 2.64 -1.18
C VAL A 310 7.53 1.13 -0.96
N PHE A 311 7.47 0.71 0.29
CA PHE A 311 7.40 -0.70 0.67
C PHE A 311 5.99 -1.06 1.14
N LEU A 312 5.33 -1.96 0.40
CA LEU A 312 4.04 -2.51 0.75
C LEU A 312 4.16 -3.33 2.05
N PHE A 313 3.26 -3.10 3.00
CA PHE A 313 3.13 -3.90 4.23
C PHE A 313 1.88 -4.78 4.10
N ALA A 314 2.00 -6.12 3.99
CA ALA A 314 3.23 -6.92 3.97
C ALA A 314 3.16 -8.07 2.95
N LEU A 315 4.26 -8.82 2.77
CA LEU A 315 4.31 -9.92 1.81
C LEU A 315 3.31 -11.03 2.16
N PHE A 316 3.24 -11.43 3.43
CA PHE A 316 2.39 -12.52 3.89
C PHE A 316 1.42 -12.07 4.99
N ASN A 317 0.31 -12.79 5.13
CA ASN A 317 -0.47 -12.79 6.36
C ASN A 317 0.36 -13.42 7.48
N GLU A 318 0.51 -12.72 8.60
CA GLU A 318 1.40 -13.11 9.70
C GLU A 318 0.58 -13.59 10.91
N ASN A 319 0.32 -14.90 10.99
CA ASN A 319 -0.68 -15.48 11.89
C ASN A 319 -0.37 -15.38 13.40
N GLN A 320 0.86 -14.99 13.78
CA GLN A 320 1.28 -14.80 15.18
C GLN A 320 1.36 -13.34 15.59
N LYS A 321 1.02 -12.38 14.72
CA LYS A 321 0.99 -10.96 15.12
C LYS A 321 -0.05 -10.73 16.22
N PRO A 322 0.34 -10.09 17.35
CA PRO A 322 -0.58 -9.74 18.42
C PRO A 322 -1.47 -8.57 18.00
N GLY A 323 -2.50 -8.27 18.80
CA GLY A 323 -3.39 -7.14 18.56
C GLY A 323 -4.63 -7.51 17.74
N PRO A 324 -5.27 -6.52 17.09
CA PRO A 324 -6.55 -6.71 16.41
C PRO A 324 -6.45 -7.68 15.22
N THR A 325 -7.59 -8.06 14.64
CA THR A 325 -7.61 -8.99 13.50
C THR A 325 -6.88 -8.46 12.28
N SER A 326 -6.90 -7.15 12.02
CA SER A 326 -6.12 -6.53 10.94
C SER A 326 -4.66 -6.92 10.92
N GLU A 327 -4.00 -6.97 12.08
CA GLU A 327 -2.55 -7.24 12.20
C GLU A 327 -2.14 -8.56 11.55
N ARG A 328 -3.05 -9.54 11.51
CA ARG A 328 -2.80 -10.87 10.91
C ARG A 328 -3.18 -10.96 9.42
N ASN A 329 -3.69 -9.87 8.82
CA ASN A 329 -4.36 -9.88 7.53
C ASN A 329 -3.91 -8.77 6.55
N TYR A 330 -2.67 -8.25 6.71
CA TYR A 330 -2.05 -7.27 5.80
C TYR A 330 -1.36 -7.88 4.56
N GLY A 331 -1.28 -9.20 4.48
CA GLY A 331 -0.54 -9.90 3.44
C GLY A 331 -1.08 -9.67 2.04
N LEU A 332 -0.16 -9.53 1.08
CA LEU A 332 -0.46 -9.67 -0.35
C LEU A 332 -0.68 -11.15 -0.72
N PHE A 333 -0.01 -12.06 0.00
CA PHE A 333 -0.08 -13.50 -0.19
C PHE A 333 -0.45 -14.25 1.09
N TYR A 334 -1.12 -15.38 0.93
CA TYR A 334 -1.17 -16.40 1.97
C TYR A 334 0.19 -17.10 2.08
N PRO A 335 0.47 -17.78 3.22
CA PRO A 335 1.68 -18.60 3.35
C PRO A 335 1.81 -19.71 2.29
N SER A 336 0.71 -20.09 1.62
CA SER A 336 0.69 -20.99 0.45
C SER A 336 1.26 -20.38 -0.83
N GLU A 337 1.71 -19.12 -0.82
CA GLU A 337 2.11 -18.32 -1.99
C GLU A 337 0.95 -17.94 -2.93
N GLU A 338 -0.29 -18.30 -2.59
CA GLU A 338 -1.49 -17.81 -3.28
C GLU A 338 -1.75 -16.35 -2.93
N LYS A 339 -2.19 -15.56 -3.91
CA LYS A 339 -2.57 -14.16 -3.68
C LYS A 339 -3.82 -14.09 -2.80
N VAL A 340 -3.83 -13.18 -1.83
CA VAL A 340 -5.04 -12.84 -1.07
C VAL A 340 -6.01 -12.08 -1.99
N TYR A 341 -5.47 -11.24 -2.88
CA TYR A 341 -6.21 -10.50 -3.89
C TYR A 341 -5.29 -10.13 -5.07
N ASP A 342 -5.87 -9.88 -6.24
CA ASP A 342 -5.12 -9.56 -7.45
C ASP A 342 -4.83 -8.07 -7.59
N ILE A 343 -3.54 -7.71 -7.59
CA ILE A 343 -3.04 -6.36 -7.90
C ILE A 343 -1.84 -6.43 -8.85
N PRO A 344 -1.59 -5.38 -9.65
CA PRO A 344 -0.32 -5.25 -10.36
C PRO A 344 0.80 -4.96 -9.35
N LEU A 345 1.99 -5.51 -9.59
CA LEU A 345 3.21 -5.24 -8.82
C LEU A 345 4.33 -4.66 -9.71
N THR A 346 4.14 -4.71 -11.03
CA THR A 346 5.08 -4.17 -12.01
C THR A 346 4.44 -3.14 -12.94
N LEU A 347 5.26 -2.26 -13.54
CA LEU A 347 4.78 -1.28 -14.51
C LEU A 347 4.16 -1.96 -15.74
N THR A 348 4.67 -3.13 -16.14
CA THR A 348 4.10 -3.94 -17.21
C THR A 348 2.67 -4.36 -16.89
N GLU A 349 2.40 -4.87 -15.69
CA GLU A 349 1.05 -5.26 -15.27
C GLU A 349 0.12 -4.04 -15.12
N VAL A 350 0.62 -2.91 -14.61
CA VAL A 350 -0.13 -1.64 -14.57
C VAL A 350 -0.55 -1.22 -15.98
N ASN A 351 0.36 -1.30 -16.95
CA ASN A 351 0.09 -0.95 -18.32
C ASN A 351 -0.86 -1.94 -18.99
N VAL A 352 -0.75 -3.25 -18.74
CA VAL A 352 -1.71 -4.24 -19.26
C VAL A 352 -3.11 -3.99 -18.70
N ASN A 353 -3.23 -3.74 -17.40
CA ASN A 353 -4.52 -3.48 -16.76
C ASN A 353 -5.10 -2.11 -17.19
N SER A 354 -4.26 -1.14 -17.54
CA SER A 354 -4.69 0.16 -18.11
C SER A 354 -5.02 0.07 -19.61
N SER A 355 -4.39 -0.87 -20.33
CA SER A 355 -4.64 -1.18 -21.75
C SER A 355 -5.75 -2.21 -21.96
N GLY A 356 -6.27 -2.78 -20.86
CA GLY A 356 -7.37 -3.75 -20.81
C GLY A 356 -8.75 -3.18 -21.16
N VAL A 357 -8.84 -1.91 -21.56
CA VAL A 357 -9.93 -1.40 -22.41
C VAL A 357 -9.64 -1.78 -23.86
N GLY A 358 -9.46 -3.08 -24.09
CA GLY A 358 -9.15 -3.70 -25.36
C GLY A 358 -10.10 -4.85 -25.60
N LYS A 359 -11.29 -4.55 -26.12
CA LYS A 359 -12.16 -5.41 -26.94
C LYS A 359 -11.95 -6.93 -26.75
N SER A 360 -12.58 -7.53 -25.74
CA SER A 360 -13.01 -8.93 -25.90
C SER A 360 -14.35 -8.92 -26.62
N GLN A 361 -14.28 -8.81 -27.95
CA GLN A 361 -15.40 -9.09 -28.83
C GLN A 361 -15.65 -10.59 -28.83
N VAL A 362 -16.78 -11.00 -28.27
CA VAL A 362 -17.45 -12.25 -28.67
C VAL A 362 -18.49 -11.87 -29.73
N PRO A 363 -18.68 -12.65 -30.81
CA PRO A 363 -19.23 -12.15 -32.07
C PRO A 363 -20.66 -11.61 -31.95
N VAL A 364 -20.85 -10.41 -32.48
CA VAL A 364 -22.16 -9.78 -32.67
C VAL A 364 -22.87 -10.47 -33.82
N ASN A 365 -24.04 -11.03 -33.57
CA ASN A 365 -25.12 -11.04 -34.56
C ASN A 365 -26.17 -10.04 -34.06
N GLY A 366 -26.45 -9.04 -34.91
CA GLY A 366 -26.92 -7.73 -34.49
C GLY A 366 -28.39 -7.65 -34.06
N ASN A 367 -28.69 -6.57 -33.33
CA ASN A 367 -29.60 -5.52 -33.83
C ASN A 367 -29.56 -4.28 -32.92
N ASN A 368 -29.79 -3.13 -33.55
CA ASN A 368 -29.83 -1.77 -33.01
C ASN A 368 -30.47 -1.61 -31.63
N GLY A 369 -29.88 -0.75 -30.79
CA GLY A 369 -30.56 -0.23 -29.58
C GLY A 369 -29.71 0.76 -28.78
N SER A 370 -29.83 2.05 -29.11
CA SER A 370 -29.69 3.25 -28.26
C SER A 370 -28.70 3.23 -27.07
N THR A 371 -27.60 3.96 -27.20
CA THR A 371 -26.71 4.33 -26.10
C THR A 371 -27.35 5.39 -25.19
N THR A 372 -27.87 4.98 -24.04
CA THR A 372 -28.20 5.87 -22.91
C THR A 372 -27.04 5.89 -21.92
N SER A 373 -26.49 7.08 -21.66
CA SER A 373 -25.47 7.33 -20.66
C SER A 373 -26.10 7.30 -19.26
N TYR A 374 -25.85 6.26 -18.48
CA TYR A 374 -26.33 6.11 -17.10
C TYR A 374 -25.45 6.91 -16.12
N ASN A 375 -25.44 8.24 -16.25
CA ASN A 375 -24.67 9.11 -15.35
C ASN A 375 -25.35 9.15 -13.99
N GLY A 376 -24.75 8.47 -13.00
CA GLY A 376 -25.16 8.55 -11.60
C GLY A 376 -26.22 7.53 -11.18
N GLU A 377 -26.53 6.52 -12.01
CA GLU A 377 -27.37 5.38 -11.61
C GLU A 377 -26.49 4.25 -11.06
N THR A 378 -26.94 3.65 -9.96
CA THR A 378 -26.28 2.53 -9.30
C THR A 378 -27.33 1.48 -8.97
N TRP A 379 -26.93 0.21 -8.96
CA TRP A 379 -27.78 -0.92 -8.61
C TRP A 379 -27.18 -1.71 -7.47
N CYS A 380 -28.02 -2.36 -6.68
CA CYS A 380 -27.57 -3.29 -5.65
C CYS A 380 -27.75 -4.73 -6.11
N VAL A 381 -26.67 -5.51 -6.14
CA VAL A 381 -26.67 -6.90 -6.63
C VAL A 381 -26.20 -7.86 -5.55
N ALA A 382 -26.69 -9.09 -5.60
CA ALA A 382 -26.31 -10.13 -4.67
C ALA A 382 -24.86 -10.58 -4.86
N SER A 383 -24.18 -10.92 -3.76
CA SER A 383 -22.88 -11.59 -3.79
C SER A 383 -23.05 -13.10 -3.80
N GLY A 384 -22.63 -13.76 -4.88
CA GLY A 384 -22.66 -15.24 -4.98
C GLY A 384 -21.75 -15.96 -3.97
N ASN A 385 -20.82 -15.25 -3.31
CA ASN A 385 -19.77 -15.84 -2.48
C ASN A 385 -20.16 -16.03 -1.00
N VAL A 386 -21.35 -15.57 -0.58
CA VAL A 386 -21.76 -15.60 0.85
C VAL A 386 -22.45 -16.89 1.30
N GLY A 387 -22.62 -17.85 0.40
CA GLY A 387 -23.30 -19.12 0.66
C GLY A 387 -24.83 -19.00 0.61
N LYS A 388 -25.50 -20.11 0.25
CA LYS A 388 -26.95 -20.13 -0.04
C LYS A 388 -27.82 -19.74 1.15
N GLU A 389 -27.48 -20.17 2.36
CA GLU A 389 -28.28 -19.89 3.57
C GLU A 389 -28.31 -18.40 3.90
N LYS A 390 -27.14 -17.75 3.87
CA LYS A 390 -27.02 -16.32 4.13
C LYS A 390 -27.69 -15.49 3.04
N LEU A 391 -27.55 -15.91 1.78
CA LEU A 391 -28.19 -15.24 0.65
C LEU A 391 -29.71 -15.38 0.68
N GLN A 392 -30.22 -16.56 1.06
CA GLN A 392 -31.66 -16.81 1.23
C GLN A 392 -32.21 -15.96 2.38
N GLY A 393 -31.56 -15.93 3.55
CA GLY A 393 -32.02 -15.11 4.67
C GLY A 393 -32.04 -13.61 4.36
N ALA A 394 -31.08 -13.12 3.58
CA ALA A 394 -31.08 -11.74 3.10
C ALA A 394 -32.21 -11.47 2.09
N LEU A 395 -32.49 -12.39 1.18
CA LEU A 395 -33.62 -12.31 0.25
C LEU A 395 -34.96 -12.31 1.00
N ASP A 396 -35.13 -13.19 1.98
CA ASP A 396 -36.34 -13.28 2.80
C ASP A 396 -36.58 -11.96 3.56
N TYR A 397 -35.52 -11.36 4.11
CA TYR A 397 -35.59 -10.03 4.71
C TYR A 397 -36.00 -8.97 3.69
N ALA A 398 -35.35 -8.92 2.52
CA ALA A 398 -35.63 -7.93 1.49
C ALA A 398 -37.11 -7.97 1.06
N CYS A 399 -37.64 -9.17 0.80
CA CYS A 399 -39.04 -9.36 0.37
C CYS A 399 -40.07 -9.31 1.50
N GLY A 400 -39.64 -9.50 2.75
CA GLY A 400 -40.47 -9.41 3.95
C GLY A 400 -40.37 -8.04 4.62
N GLU A 401 -39.64 -7.99 5.74
CA GLU A 401 -39.52 -6.80 6.59
C GLU A 401 -38.88 -5.60 5.89
N GLY A 402 -38.00 -5.83 4.92
CA GLY A 402 -37.33 -4.79 4.14
C GLY A 402 -38.26 -4.09 3.14
N GLY A 403 -39.36 -4.74 2.74
CA GLY A 403 -40.38 -4.13 1.88
C GLY A 403 -39.91 -3.82 0.44
N ALA A 404 -39.00 -4.61 -0.11
CA ALA A 404 -38.70 -4.64 -1.54
C ALA A 404 -39.92 -5.12 -2.36
N ASP A 405 -40.03 -4.71 -3.62
CA ASP A 405 -41.00 -5.30 -4.54
C ASP A 405 -40.46 -6.62 -5.10
N CYS A 406 -40.95 -7.73 -4.56
CA CYS A 406 -40.59 -9.07 -5.01
C CYS A 406 -41.66 -9.72 -5.90
N THR A 407 -42.65 -8.97 -6.38
CA THR A 407 -43.64 -9.49 -7.33
C THR A 407 -43.03 -9.91 -8.68
N PRO A 408 -41.98 -9.24 -9.22
CA PRO A 408 -41.44 -9.59 -10.54
C PRO A 408 -40.57 -10.86 -10.54
N ILE A 409 -40.15 -11.34 -9.36
CA ILE A 409 -39.36 -12.57 -9.20
C ILE A 409 -40.21 -13.80 -8.88
N GLN A 410 -41.55 -13.70 -8.91
CA GLN A 410 -42.44 -14.85 -8.69
C GLN A 410 -42.60 -15.70 -9.96
N GLU A 411 -42.98 -16.97 -9.81
CA GLU A 411 -43.16 -17.89 -10.95
C GLU A 411 -44.11 -17.31 -12.01
N GLY A 412 -43.65 -17.28 -13.26
CA GLY A 412 -44.39 -16.70 -14.38
C GLY A 412 -44.22 -15.18 -14.59
N ALA A 413 -43.52 -14.47 -13.70
CA ALA A 413 -43.27 -13.04 -13.82
C ALA A 413 -41.99 -12.71 -14.64
N THR A 414 -41.81 -11.43 -14.94
CA THR A 414 -40.80 -10.91 -15.90
C THR A 414 -39.35 -11.12 -15.46
N CYS A 415 -39.09 -11.21 -14.16
CA CYS A 415 -37.77 -11.38 -13.56
C CYS A 415 -37.57 -12.74 -12.87
N TYR A 416 -38.47 -13.70 -13.12
CA TYR A 416 -38.33 -15.06 -12.59
C TYR A 416 -37.15 -15.82 -13.20
N ASN A 417 -36.82 -15.55 -14.47
CA ASN A 417 -35.77 -16.26 -15.20
C ASN A 417 -34.51 -15.38 -15.38
N PRO A 418 -33.30 -15.91 -15.09
CA PRO A 418 -33.01 -17.28 -14.67
C PRO A 418 -33.50 -17.57 -13.24
N ASN A 419 -34.07 -18.76 -13.04
CA ASN A 419 -34.55 -19.22 -11.74
C ASN A 419 -33.36 -19.63 -10.85
N THR A 420 -32.63 -18.63 -10.36
CA THR A 420 -31.52 -18.80 -9.43
C THR A 420 -31.68 -17.87 -8.24
N LEU A 421 -31.20 -18.34 -7.08
CA LEU A 421 -31.24 -17.57 -5.84
C LEU A 421 -30.53 -16.21 -5.98
N GLU A 422 -29.41 -16.18 -6.69
CA GLU A 422 -28.64 -14.95 -6.93
C GLU A 422 -29.38 -13.94 -7.81
N ALA A 423 -30.09 -14.39 -8.85
CA ALA A 423 -30.86 -13.52 -9.73
C ALA A 423 -32.05 -12.90 -8.99
N HIS A 424 -32.77 -13.71 -8.21
CA HIS A 424 -33.90 -13.25 -7.40
C HIS A 424 -33.45 -12.32 -6.27
N ALA A 425 -32.37 -12.67 -5.56
CA ALA A 425 -31.76 -11.83 -4.53
C ALA A 425 -31.26 -10.50 -5.08
N SER A 426 -30.58 -10.50 -6.23
CA SER A 426 -30.12 -9.26 -6.87
C SER A 426 -31.29 -8.32 -7.17
N TYR A 427 -32.41 -8.83 -7.71
CA TYR A 427 -33.57 -8.00 -7.99
C TYR A 427 -34.18 -7.40 -6.71
N ALA A 428 -34.38 -8.23 -5.69
CA ALA A 428 -34.95 -7.81 -4.41
C ALA A 428 -34.05 -6.76 -3.71
N PHE A 429 -32.74 -6.98 -3.69
CA PHE A 429 -31.78 -6.05 -3.10
C PHE A 429 -31.77 -4.71 -3.84
N ASN A 430 -31.79 -4.73 -5.18
CA ASN A 430 -31.89 -3.51 -5.95
C ASN A 430 -33.20 -2.78 -5.69
N SER A 431 -34.33 -3.49 -5.65
CA SER A 431 -35.61 -2.87 -5.34
C SER A 431 -35.59 -2.16 -3.97
N TYR A 432 -35.03 -2.81 -2.94
CA TYR A 432 -34.88 -2.20 -1.62
C TYR A 432 -33.95 -0.97 -1.67
N TYR A 433 -32.80 -1.10 -2.33
CA TYR A 433 -31.81 -0.05 -2.49
C TYR A 433 -32.37 1.20 -3.17
N GLN A 434 -33.11 1.04 -4.27
CA GLN A 434 -33.74 2.17 -4.96
C GLN A 434 -34.83 2.84 -4.12
N LYS A 435 -35.67 2.04 -3.45
CA LYS A 435 -36.76 2.54 -2.61
C LYS A 435 -36.26 3.36 -1.42
N ASN A 436 -35.05 3.05 -0.93
CA ASN A 436 -34.38 3.79 0.13
C ASN A 436 -33.42 4.87 -0.40
N SER A 437 -33.73 5.45 -1.57
CA SER A 437 -32.99 6.55 -2.18
C SER A 437 -31.49 6.28 -2.35
N ARG A 438 -31.10 5.01 -2.49
CA ARG A 438 -29.70 4.58 -2.63
C ARG A 438 -28.82 5.01 -1.46
N ALA A 439 -29.42 5.22 -0.29
CA ALA A 439 -28.71 5.69 0.90
C ALA A 439 -27.59 4.73 1.31
N SER A 440 -26.52 5.26 1.88
CA SER A 440 -25.37 4.46 2.31
C SER A 440 -25.80 3.33 3.25
N GLY A 441 -25.26 2.12 3.04
CA GLY A 441 -25.59 0.92 3.82
C GLY A 441 -26.87 0.18 3.39
N THR A 442 -27.73 0.76 2.55
CA THR A 442 -28.96 0.08 2.08
C THR A 442 -28.69 -1.05 1.08
N CYS A 443 -27.46 -1.16 0.57
CA CYS A 443 -26.98 -2.29 -0.22
C CYS A 443 -26.02 -3.21 0.56
N TYR A 444 -26.18 -3.29 1.89
CA TYR A 444 -25.27 -4.11 2.70
C TYR A 444 -25.77 -5.54 2.88
N PHE A 445 -27.02 -5.74 3.28
CA PHE A 445 -27.62 -7.07 3.53
C PHE A 445 -26.70 -8.03 4.32
N ALA A 446 -26.08 -7.53 5.40
CA ALA A 446 -25.08 -8.25 6.19
C ALA A 446 -23.88 -8.79 5.36
N GLY A 447 -23.49 -8.07 4.31
CA GLY A 447 -22.45 -8.44 3.35
C GLY A 447 -22.93 -9.34 2.20
N ALA A 448 -24.24 -9.60 2.07
CA ALA A 448 -24.79 -10.43 0.99
C ALA A 448 -25.01 -9.68 -0.32
N ALA A 449 -24.72 -8.37 -0.38
CA ALA A 449 -24.91 -7.54 -1.56
C ALA A 449 -23.80 -6.51 -1.74
N TYR A 450 -23.68 -5.97 -2.95
CA TYR A 450 -22.73 -4.91 -3.31
C TYR A 450 -23.31 -4.00 -4.39
N VAL A 451 -22.78 -2.76 -4.47
CA VAL A 451 -23.25 -1.75 -5.42
C VAL A 451 -22.48 -1.89 -6.74
N VAL A 452 -23.20 -1.84 -7.85
CA VAL A 452 -22.65 -1.77 -9.21
C VAL A 452 -23.10 -0.50 -9.93
N THR A 453 -22.29 -0.02 -10.86
CA THR A 453 -22.52 1.20 -11.67
C THR A 453 -23.00 0.90 -13.08
N HIS A 454 -23.26 -0.38 -13.39
CA HIS A 454 -23.79 -0.82 -14.66
C HIS A 454 -25.06 -1.65 -14.42
N PRO A 455 -26.07 -1.56 -15.31
CA PRO A 455 -27.31 -2.27 -15.13
C PRO A 455 -27.06 -3.79 -15.11
N PRO A 456 -27.46 -4.50 -14.05
CA PRO A 456 -27.29 -5.95 -13.97
C PRO A 456 -28.14 -6.65 -15.03
N LYS A 457 -27.59 -7.72 -15.61
CA LYS A 457 -28.24 -8.49 -16.67
C LYS A 457 -28.52 -9.92 -16.23
N TYR A 458 -29.68 -10.12 -15.61
CA TYR A 458 -30.20 -11.45 -15.29
C TYR A 458 -31.34 -11.79 -16.26
N GLY A 459 -31.02 -12.57 -17.31
CA GLY A 459 -32.00 -12.92 -18.34
C GLY A 459 -32.54 -11.70 -19.08
N LYS A 460 -33.87 -11.58 -19.15
CA LYS A 460 -34.58 -10.41 -19.73
C LYS A 460 -35.11 -9.45 -18.65
N CYS A 461 -34.70 -9.64 -17.39
CA CYS A 461 -35.16 -8.82 -16.29
C CYS A 461 -34.57 -7.41 -16.37
N GLU A 462 -35.44 -6.40 -16.30
CA GLU A 462 -35.05 -5.00 -16.16
C GLU A 462 -35.14 -4.60 -14.69
N PHE A 463 -34.03 -4.10 -14.14
CA PHE A 463 -33.95 -3.71 -12.74
C PHE A 463 -34.42 -2.26 -12.57
N PRO A 464 -35.20 -1.95 -11.51
CA PRO A 464 -35.64 -0.57 -11.27
C PRO A 464 -34.46 0.37 -11.04
N THR A 465 -34.59 1.61 -11.49
CA THR A 465 -33.60 2.70 -11.30
C THR A 465 -34.09 3.82 -10.38
N GLY A 466 -35.30 3.66 -9.81
CA GLY A 466 -35.94 4.57 -8.88
C GLY A 466 -37.37 4.13 -8.55
N TYR A 467 -37.96 4.73 -7.52
CA TYR A 467 -39.36 4.55 -7.10
C TYR A 467 -40.05 5.90 -6.90
#